data_AF-A0A932CW63-F1
#
_entry.id   AF-A0A932CW63-F1
#
_cell.length_a   1.000
_cell.length_b   1.000
_cell.length_c   1.000
_cell.angle_alpha   90.00
_cell.angle_beta   90.00
_cell.angle_gamma   90.00
#
_symmetry.space_group_name_H-M   'P 1'
#
loop_
_entity.id
_entity.type
_entity.pdbx_description
1 polymer ?
#
loop_
_entity_poly.entity_id
_entity_poly.type
_entity_poly.pdbx_seq_one_letter_code
_entity_poly.pdbx_strand_id
1 'polypeptide(L)'
;MLRAILPVTASLLAACASAAPAFPASTSAELVGTSCGSPGRPCRCVESGETLGEVPAGKKRFEVRLPQISESDTGVSLAGVGDVVRPSGEQGDRCFYIDLEAGRTYAVTVHGRAARRERGLSLGYTIREYNPRGPGFYTIIDQVCGDATAACPIDDPSGWTSDYQSGRGRWDPCSSTRVEGYTAQGGFYDRHPTDAQISFALKVYEFEPRRLPGAEGCPR
;
A
#
# COMPACT_ATOMS: atom_id res chain seq x y z
N MET A 1 43.55 -35.86 -45.86
CA MET A 1 42.30 -35.11 -45.56
C MET A 1 41.82 -35.53 -44.17
N LEU A 2 42.19 -34.79 -43.12
CA LEU A 2 41.76 -35.05 -41.75
C LEU A 2 40.70 -34.00 -41.35
N ARG A 3 39.48 -34.46 -41.06
CA ARG A 3 38.37 -33.63 -40.58
C ARG A 3 38.56 -33.33 -39.09
N ALA A 4 38.65 -32.06 -38.72
CA ALA A 4 38.60 -31.61 -37.34
C ALA A 4 37.14 -31.59 -36.84
N ILE A 5 36.90 -32.20 -35.68
CA ILE A 5 35.61 -32.20 -34.98
C ILE A 5 35.69 -31.10 -33.90
N LEU A 6 34.85 -30.06 -34.03
CA LEU A 6 34.71 -29.01 -33.02
C LEU A 6 33.68 -29.44 -31.96
N PRO A 7 33.96 -29.25 -30.66
CA PRO A 7 32.98 -29.53 -29.60
C PRO A 7 31.95 -28.40 -29.51
N VAL A 8 30.68 -28.77 -29.56
CA VAL A 8 29.55 -27.88 -29.27
C VAL A 8 29.43 -27.75 -27.76
N THR A 9 29.84 -26.60 -27.21
CA THR A 9 29.61 -26.26 -25.81
C THR A 9 28.16 -25.81 -25.63
N ALA A 10 27.34 -26.64 -25.00
CA ALA A 10 25.99 -26.29 -24.59
C ALA A 10 26.04 -25.35 -23.38
N SER A 11 25.74 -24.07 -23.60
CA SER A 11 25.53 -23.09 -22.52
C SER A 11 24.20 -23.37 -21.82
N LEU A 12 24.27 -23.88 -20.59
CA LEU A 12 23.14 -23.97 -19.67
C LEU A 12 22.75 -22.55 -19.22
N LEU A 13 21.70 -22.00 -19.83
CA LEU A 13 21.03 -20.80 -19.32
C LEU A 13 20.27 -21.19 -18.05
N ALA A 14 20.85 -20.90 -16.88
CA ALA A 14 20.13 -20.96 -15.61
C ALA A 14 19.08 -19.85 -15.59
N ALA A 15 17.83 -20.20 -15.86
CA ALA A 15 16.71 -19.31 -15.65
C ALA A 15 16.59 -19.05 -14.14
N CYS A 16 16.93 -17.84 -13.69
CA CYS A 16 16.57 -17.38 -12.35
C CYS A 16 15.05 -17.34 -12.26
N ALA A 17 14.45 -18.39 -11.68
CA ALA A 17 13.08 -18.33 -11.22
C ALA A 17 13.03 -17.28 -10.10
N SER A 18 12.61 -16.05 -10.44
CA SER A 18 12.33 -15.02 -9.46
C SER A 18 11.15 -15.52 -8.63
N ALA A 19 11.43 -15.98 -7.40
CA ALA A 19 10.37 -16.31 -6.45
C ALA A 19 9.47 -15.08 -6.30
N ALA A 20 8.16 -15.30 -6.31
CA ALA A 20 7.21 -14.24 -6.00
C ALA A 20 7.59 -13.62 -4.64
N PRO A 21 7.56 -12.28 -4.51
CA PRO A 21 7.93 -11.64 -3.26
C PRO A 21 7.02 -12.14 -2.13
N ALA A 22 7.65 -12.52 -1.01
CA ALA A 22 6.94 -13.07 0.12
C ALA A 22 5.99 -12.03 0.72
N PHE A 23 4.78 -12.47 1.08
CA PHE A 23 3.85 -11.66 1.86
C PHE A 23 4.45 -11.37 3.25
N PRO A 24 4.36 -10.13 3.77
CA PRO A 24 4.92 -9.79 5.08
C PRO A 24 4.24 -10.59 6.21
N ALA A 25 5.03 -11.25 7.05
CA ALA A 25 4.50 -12.16 8.08
C ALA A 25 3.82 -11.42 9.25
N SER A 26 4.27 -10.20 9.56
CA SER A 26 3.79 -9.40 10.70
C SER A 26 4.10 -7.92 10.50
N THR A 27 3.41 -7.06 11.25
CA THR A 27 3.75 -5.64 11.35
C THR A 27 5.13 -5.46 12.00
N SER A 28 6.05 -4.82 11.28
CA SER A 28 7.43 -4.54 11.71
C SER A 28 7.75 -3.04 11.77
N ALA A 29 6.90 -2.19 11.16
CA ALA A 29 7.07 -0.74 11.20
C ALA A 29 6.92 -0.18 12.63
N GLU A 30 7.71 0.85 12.94
CA GLU A 30 7.54 1.63 14.17
C GLU A 30 6.25 2.45 14.10
N LEU A 31 5.30 2.15 14.98
CA LEU A 31 4.01 2.83 15.04
C LEU A 31 4.08 4.02 16.00
N VAL A 32 3.57 5.16 15.58
CA VAL A 32 3.70 6.44 16.30
C VAL A 32 2.34 7.11 16.56
N GLY A 33 2.31 8.01 17.53
CA GLY A 33 1.13 8.82 17.81
C GLY A 33 0.25 8.26 18.92
N THR A 34 -0.59 9.14 19.46
CA THR A 34 -1.37 8.91 20.70
C THR A 34 -2.45 7.83 20.58
N SER A 35 -2.83 7.46 19.36
CA SER A 35 -3.80 6.41 19.08
C SER A 35 -3.20 5.01 19.03
N CYS A 36 -1.88 4.89 18.96
CA CYS A 36 -1.16 3.63 19.01
C CYS A 36 -0.98 3.20 20.47
N GLY A 37 -1.40 1.97 20.77
CA GLY A 37 -1.24 1.39 22.10
C GLY A 37 0.19 0.93 22.36
N SER A 38 0.33 -0.15 23.12
CA SER A 38 1.61 -0.82 23.33
C SER A 38 2.27 -1.27 22.00
N PRO A 39 3.61 -1.38 21.95
CA PRO A 39 4.33 -1.85 20.76
C PRO A 39 3.73 -3.13 20.16
N GLY A 40 3.62 -3.18 18.83
CA GLY A 40 3.11 -4.34 18.09
C GLY A 40 1.58 -4.49 18.08
N ARG A 41 0.83 -3.62 18.77
CA ARG A 41 -0.63 -3.55 18.62
C ARG A 41 -1.03 -2.52 17.55
N PRO A 42 -2.05 -2.80 16.74
CA PRO A 42 -2.56 -1.84 15.78
C PRO A 42 -3.16 -0.62 16.50
N CYS A 43 -3.07 0.53 15.85
CA CYS A 43 -3.56 1.78 16.41
C CYS A 43 -5.08 1.86 16.23
N ARG A 44 -5.75 2.61 17.13
CA ARG A 44 -7.14 2.98 16.89
C ARG A 44 -7.19 3.91 15.69
N CYS A 45 -8.07 3.62 14.73
CA CYS A 45 -8.37 4.55 13.65
C CYS A 45 -8.93 5.85 14.24
N VAL A 46 -8.22 6.96 14.06
CA VAL A 46 -8.71 8.30 14.38
C VAL A 46 -9.57 8.82 13.25
N GLU A 47 -10.69 9.40 13.64
CA GLU A 47 -11.58 10.09 12.73
C GLU A 47 -11.18 11.56 12.58
N SER A 48 -11.75 12.23 11.57
CA SER A 48 -11.53 13.65 11.36
C SER A 48 -11.97 14.44 12.60
N GLY A 49 -11.04 15.19 13.21
CA GLY A 49 -11.31 15.92 14.46
C GLY A 49 -10.26 15.65 15.52
N GLU A 50 -9.63 14.48 15.47
CA GLU A 50 -8.73 14.01 16.52
C GLU A 50 -7.27 14.37 16.22
N THR A 51 -6.47 14.56 17.27
CA THR A 51 -5.04 14.82 17.16
C THR A 51 -4.24 13.55 17.42
N LEU A 52 -3.16 13.36 16.63
CA LEU A 52 -2.26 12.23 16.77
C LEU A 52 -1.04 12.52 17.67
N GLY A 53 -1.04 13.67 18.35
CA GLY A 53 0.12 14.19 19.06
C GLY A 53 1.09 14.92 18.14
N GLU A 54 2.23 15.32 18.71
CA GLU A 54 3.27 16.06 18.00
C GLU A 54 3.95 15.19 16.91
N VAL A 55 4.30 15.83 15.79
CA VAL A 55 5.10 15.23 14.71
C VAL A 55 6.52 15.79 14.83
N PRO A 56 7.56 14.93 14.92
CA PRO A 56 8.93 15.40 15.03
C PRO A 56 9.33 16.33 13.88
N ALA A 57 10.19 17.31 14.18
CA ALA A 57 10.73 18.23 13.17
C ALA A 57 11.42 17.44 12.03
N GLY A 58 11.18 17.87 10.78
CA GLY A 58 11.70 17.20 9.58
C GLY A 58 10.90 15.97 9.14
N LYS A 59 9.90 15.53 9.91
CA LYS A 59 9.02 14.41 9.56
C LYS A 59 7.61 14.84 9.22
N LYS A 60 6.90 13.96 8.53
CA LYS A 60 5.45 14.01 8.30
C LYS A 60 4.81 12.71 8.77
N ARG A 61 3.65 12.82 9.39
CA ARG A 61 2.89 11.66 9.86
C ARG A 61 1.92 11.19 8.79
N PHE A 62 1.89 9.88 8.58
CA PHE A 62 1.00 9.21 7.65
C PHE A 62 0.15 8.20 8.39
N GLU A 63 -1.07 8.04 7.92
CA GLU A 63 -1.87 6.86 8.22
C GLU A 63 -1.81 5.90 7.03
N VAL A 64 -1.57 4.63 7.33
CA VAL A 64 -1.91 3.50 6.45
C VAL A 64 -3.12 2.82 7.06
N ARG A 65 -4.26 2.88 6.36
CA ARG A 65 -5.51 2.20 6.77
C ARG A 65 -5.75 0.99 5.89
N LEU A 66 -5.89 -0.17 6.52
CA LEU A 66 -6.23 -1.42 5.87
C LEU A 66 -7.67 -1.77 6.27
N PRO A 67 -8.67 -1.49 5.41
CA PRO A 67 -10.07 -1.72 5.72
C PRO A 67 -10.36 -3.21 5.90
N GLN A 68 -11.38 -3.53 6.70
CA GLN A 68 -11.92 -4.88 6.74
C GLN A 68 -12.70 -5.16 5.44
N ILE A 69 -12.07 -5.92 4.55
CA ILE A 69 -12.66 -6.40 3.30
C ILE A 69 -12.42 -7.91 3.20
N SER A 70 -13.48 -8.67 3.00
CA SER A 70 -13.54 -10.15 2.95
C SER A 70 -12.47 -10.92 3.77
N GLU A 71 -12.21 -12.17 3.38
CA GLU A 71 -11.22 -13.07 3.98
C GLU A 71 -9.90 -12.96 3.21
N SER A 72 -9.28 -11.78 3.14
CA SER A 72 -7.97 -11.58 2.50
C SER A 72 -6.97 -10.99 3.47
N ASP A 73 -5.73 -11.51 3.43
CA ASP A 73 -4.59 -10.86 4.09
C ASP A 73 -4.20 -9.63 3.27
N THR A 74 -3.92 -8.52 3.95
CA THR A 74 -3.42 -7.29 3.31
C THR A 74 -2.17 -6.82 4.05
N GLY A 75 -1.12 -6.48 3.31
CA GLY A 75 0.11 -5.93 3.86
C GLY A 75 0.56 -4.71 3.07
N VAL A 76 1.25 -3.78 3.72
CA VAL A 76 1.94 -2.66 3.06
C VAL A 76 3.36 -2.62 3.58
N SER A 77 4.32 -2.77 2.67
CA SER A 77 5.75 -2.68 2.92
C SER A 77 6.26 -1.32 2.44
N LEU A 78 6.94 -0.59 3.32
CA LEU A 78 7.59 0.68 3.02
C LEU A 78 9.10 0.52 3.17
N ALA A 79 9.85 0.68 2.08
CA ALA A 79 11.28 0.45 2.06
C ALA A 79 12.02 1.35 3.07
N GLY A 80 12.78 0.73 3.96
CA GLY A 80 13.52 1.41 5.04
C GLY A 80 12.68 1.85 6.24
N VAL A 81 11.39 1.51 6.28
CA VAL A 81 10.47 1.83 7.37
C VAL A 81 9.92 0.55 8.02
N GLY A 82 9.52 -0.43 7.21
CA GLY A 82 8.99 -1.71 7.67
C GLY A 82 7.63 -2.02 7.05
N ASP A 83 6.96 -3.01 7.63
CA ASP A 83 5.71 -3.58 7.15
C ASP A 83 4.57 -3.29 8.11
N VAL A 84 3.36 -3.14 7.57
CA VAL A 84 2.12 -3.14 8.33
C VAL A 84 1.18 -4.18 7.72
N VAL A 85 0.53 -4.98 8.57
CA VAL A 85 -0.23 -6.17 8.13
C VAL A 85 -1.58 -6.21 8.81
N ARG A 86 -2.62 -6.50 8.02
CA ARG A 86 -3.94 -6.96 8.47
C ARG A 86 -4.13 -8.41 8.00
N PRO A 87 -4.00 -9.40 8.90
CA PRO A 87 -4.38 -10.77 8.61
C PRO A 87 -5.87 -10.90 8.31
N SER A 88 -6.22 -11.88 7.48
CA SER A 88 -7.59 -12.32 7.27
C SER A 88 -8.25 -12.77 8.57
N GLY A 89 -9.56 -12.53 8.69
CA GLY A 89 -10.35 -12.91 9.87
C GLY A 89 -10.33 -11.90 11.04
N GLU A 90 -9.45 -10.90 11.01
CA GLU A 90 -9.51 -9.79 11.97
C GLU A 90 -10.75 -8.90 11.72
N GLN A 91 -11.33 -8.39 12.81
CA GLN A 91 -12.51 -7.52 12.78
C GLN A 91 -12.11 -6.05 12.82
N GLY A 92 -12.83 -5.23 12.07
CA GLY A 92 -12.63 -3.80 11.94
C GLY A 92 -11.42 -3.41 11.10
N ASP A 93 -11.38 -2.14 10.73
CA ASP A 93 -10.26 -1.55 10.02
C ASP A 93 -9.01 -1.51 10.91
N ARG A 94 -7.84 -1.65 10.29
CA ARG A 94 -6.55 -1.43 10.94
C ARG A 94 -5.96 -0.11 10.48
N CYS A 95 -5.60 0.75 11.43
CA CYS A 95 -4.86 1.97 11.14
C CYS A 95 -3.47 1.87 11.74
N PHE A 96 -2.49 2.27 10.95
CA PHE A 96 -1.08 2.33 11.32
C PHE A 96 -0.60 3.75 11.08
N TYR A 97 -0.04 4.37 12.10
CA TYR A 97 0.50 5.72 11.99
C TYR A 97 2.01 5.62 11.97
N ILE A 98 2.64 6.22 10.97
CA ILE A 98 4.09 6.19 10.75
C ILE A 98 4.60 7.59 10.47
N ASP A 99 5.78 7.93 10.96
CA ASP A 99 6.45 9.19 10.63
C ASP A 99 7.51 8.94 9.56
N LEU A 100 7.39 9.64 8.43
CA LEU A 100 8.35 9.59 7.32
C LEU A 100 9.15 10.89 7.27
N GLU A 101 10.45 10.80 6.99
CA GLU A 101 11.28 11.98 6.70
C GLU A 101 10.73 12.73 5.49
N ALA A 102 10.60 14.04 5.62
CA ALA A 102 10.25 14.94 4.53
C ALA A 102 11.44 15.10 3.56
N GLY A 103 11.16 15.40 2.29
CA GLY A 103 12.17 15.51 1.24
C GLY A 103 12.66 14.17 0.67
N ARG A 104 12.07 13.04 1.08
CA ARG A 104 12.45 11.68 0.63
C ARG A 104 11.39 11.01 -0.23
N THR A 105 11.83 9.99 -0.97
CA THR A 105 10.96 9.09 -1.74
C THR A 105 11.07 7.69 -1.18
N TYR A 106 9.92 7.05 -0.92
CA TYR A 106 9.83 5.70 -0.36
C TYR A 106 9.23 4.76 -1.40
N ALA A 107 9.88 3.63 -1.64
CA ALA A 107 9.26 2.54 -2.39
C ALA A 107 8.20 1.87 -1.51
N VAL A 108 6.98 1.76 -2.02
CA VAL A 108 5.84 1.15 -1.34
C VAL A 108 5.40 -0.06 -2.14
N THR A 109 5.18 -1.17 -1.44
CA THR A 109 4.57 -2.38 -2.00
C THR A 109 3.35 -2.74 -1.18
N VAL A 110 2.18 -2.81 -1.81
CA VAL A 110 0.97 -3.36 -1.21
C VAL A 110 0.84 -4.81 -1.64
N HIS A 111 0.60 -5.68 -0.67
CA HIS A 111 0.43 -7.11 -0.83
C HIS A 111 -1.02 -7.48 -0.53
N GLY A 112 -1.64 -8.26 -1.41
CA GLY A 112 -2.92 -8.90 -1.19
C GLY A 112 -2.78 -10.41 -1.33
N ARG A 113 -3.42 -11.17 -0.44
CA ARG A 113 -3.52 -12.63 -0.58
C ARG A 113 -4.89 -13.10 -0.12
N ALA A 114 -5.60 -13.80 -0.99
CA ALA A 114 -6.85 -14.46 -0.64
C ALA A 114 -6.57 -15.55 0.42
N ALA A 115 -7.30 -15.55 1.54
CA ALA A 115 -7.20 -16.63 2.52
C ALA A 115 -7.75 -17.95 1.96
N ARG A 116 -8.68 -17.86 1.00
CA ARG A 116 -9.31 -18.96 0.27
C ARG A 116 -9.31 -18.66 -1.22
N ARG A 117 -8.56 -19.45 -2.00
CA ARG A 117 -8.36 -19.18 -3.44
C ARG A 117 -9.67 -19.18 -4.22
N GLU A 118 -10.59 -20.06 -3.86
CA GLU A 118 -11.92 -20.21 -4.45
C GLU A 118 -12.84 -19.00 -4.21
N ARG A 119 -12.55 -18.17 -3.20
CA ARG A 119 -13.30 -16.94 -2.94
C ARG A 119 -12.70 -15.71 -3.61
N GLY A 120 -11.51 -15.84 -4.21
CA GLY A 120 -10.78 -14.72 -4.76
C GLY A 120 -10.28 -13.74 -3.70
N LEU A 121 -9.58 -12.72 -4.18
CA LEU A 121 -8.99 -11.64 -3.40
C LEU A 121 -9.97 -10.46 -3.31
N SER A 122 -10.12 -9.89 -2.12
CA SER A 122 -10.55 -8.50 -1.96
C SER A 122 -9.38 -7.71 -1.39
N LEU A 123 -9.05 -6.58 -1.99
CA LEU A 123 -7.88 -5.77 -1.63
C LEU A 123 -8.26 -4.32 -1.46
N GLY A 124 -7.72 -3.68 -0.44
CA GLY A 124 -8.07 -2.31 -0.12
C GLY A 124 -7.08 -1.75 0.87
N TYR A 125 -6.75 -0.49 0.66
CA TYR A 125 -5.81 0.27 1.46
C TYR A 125 -6.02 1.76 1.17
N THR A 126 -5.78 2.56 2.20
CA THR A 126 -5.75 4.00 2.09
C THR A 126 -4.45 4.50 2.73
N ILE A 127 -3.76 5.43 2.07
CA ILE A 127 -2.65 6.16 2.66
C ILE A 127 -3.06 7.63 2.73
N ARG A 128 -2.96 8.22 3.92
CA ARG A 128 -3.34 9.61 4.18
C ARG A 128 -2.23 10.35 4.88
N GLU A 129 -1.99 11.60 4.51
CA GLU A 129 -1.04 12.50 5.17
C GLU A 129 -1.76 13.27 6.27
N TYR A 130 -1.26 13.21 7.50
CA TYR A 130 -1.83 13.94 8.64
C TYR A 130 -1.52 15.43 8.54
N ASN A 131 -2.53 16.28 8.78
CA ASN A 131 -2.34 17.73 8.88
C ASN A 131 -2.09 18.14 10.34
N PRO A 132 -0.90 18.62 10.72
CA PRO A 132 -0.65 19.04 12.09
C PRO A 132 -1.33 20.37 12.47
N ARG A 133 -1.72 21.20 11.48
CA ARG A 133 -2.31 22.54 11.72
C ARG A 133 -3.82 22.53 11.98
N GLY A 134 -4.46 21.37 11.88
CA GLY A 134 -5.89 21.26 12.10
C GLY A 134 -6.37 19.83 11.91
N PRO A 135 -7.54 19.48 12.45
CA PRO A 135 -8.05 18.13 12.37
C PRO A 135 -8.24 17.72 10.90
N GLY A 136 -7.69 16.57 10.53
CA GLY A 136 -7.93 15.96 9.23
C GLY A 136 -6.69 15.35 8.60
N PHE A 137 -6.93 14.70 7.48
CA PHE A 137 -5.90 14.08 6.66
C PHE A 137 -6.12 14.46 5.20
N TYR A 138 -5.02 14.54 4.46
CA TYR A 138 -5.06 14.59 3.00
C TYR A 138 -5.03 13.17 2.45
N THR A 139 -6.01 12.78 1.66
CA THR A 139 -6.04 11.45 1.05
C THR A 139 -5.02 11.38 -0.08
N ILE A 140 -3.96 10.58 0.08
CA ILE A 140 -2.90 10.45 -0.92
C ILE A 140 -3.27 9.41 -1.96
N ILE A 141 -3.74 8.26 -1.48
CA ILE A 141 -4.25 7.18 -2.32
C ILE A 141 -5.30 6.41 -1.53
N ASP A 142 -6.41 6.10 -2.19
CA ASP A 142 -7.44 5.22 -1.68
C ASP A 142 -7.81 4.21 -2.76
N GLN A 143 -7.63 2.93 -2.47
CA GLN A 143 -7.97 1.84 -3.37
C GLN A 143 -8.77 0.81 -2.59
N VAL A 144 -9.89 0.38 -3.17
CA VAL A 144 -10.72 -0.70 -2.63
C VAL A 144 -11.26 -1.48 -3.82
N CYS A 145 -11.07 -2.80 -3.79
CA CYS A 145 -11.58 -3.73 -4.77
C CYS A 145 -12.17 -4.97 -4.08
N GLY A 146 -13.42 -5.28 -4.42
CA GLY A 146 -14.24 -6.24 -3.67
C GLY A 146 -14.77 -5.65 -2.37
N ASP A 147 -15.54 -6.45 -1.65
CA ASP A 147 -16.16 -6.09 -0.37
C ASP A 147 -16.28 -7.32 0.54
N ALA A 148 -17.07 -7.24 1.62
CA ALA A 148 -17.27 -8.34 2.56
C ALA A 148 -17.95 -9.58 1.95
N THR A 149 -18.61 -9.43 0.82
CA THR A 149 -19.46 -10.45 0.16
C THR A 149 -18.94 -10.90 -1.20
N ALA A 150 -18.15 -10.07 -1.87
CA ALA A 150 -17.66 -10.31 -3.21
C ALA A 150 -16.15 -10.07 -3.34
N ALA A 151 -15.50 -10.93 -4.14
CA ALA A 151 -14.13 -10.72 -4.58
C ALA A 151 -14.00 -9.45 -5.42
N CYS A 152 -12.76 -9.01 -5.62
CA CYS A 152 -12.43 -8.01 -6.61
C CYS A 152 -12.92 -8.47 -8.00
N PRO A 153 -13.81 -7.71 -8.67
CA PRO A 153 -14.40 -8.11 -9.95
C PRO A 153 -13.47 -7.89 -11.15
N ILE A 154 -12.18 -7.73 -10.88
CA ILE A 154 -11.18 -7.39 -11.89
C ILE A 154 -10.57 -8.68 -12.44
N ASP A 155 -10.68 -8.85 -13.75
CA ASP A 155 -10.18 -10.01 -14.48
C ASP A 155 -8.64 -9.95 -14.75
N ASP A 156 -8.01 -8.79 -14.55
CA ASP A 156 -6.57 -8.54 -14.73
C ASP A 156 -6.06 -7.48 -13.74
N PRO A 157 -5.01 -7.69 -12.91
CA PRO A 157 -4.57 -6.74 -11.90
C PRO A 157 -4.04 -5.46 -12.53
N SER A 158 -3.70 -5.45 -13.83
CA SER A 158 -3.42 -4.23 -14.58
C SER A 158 -4.61 -3.26 -14.59
N GLY A 159 -5.84 -3.76 -14.41
CA GLY A 159 -7.06 -2.99 -14.19
C GLY A 159 -6.94 -2.00 -13.03
N TRP A 160 -6.24 -2.35 -11.94
CA TRP A 160 -5.96 -1.39 -10.87
C TRP A 160 -5.06 -0.25 -11.30
N THR A 161 -4.12 -0.50 -12.21
CA THR A 161 -3.26 0.55 -12.75
C THR A 161 -4.08 1.52 -13.60
N SER A 162 -4.97 0.99 -14.45
CA SER A 162 -5.91 1.79 -15.23
C SER A 162 -6.86 2.60 -14.33
N ASP A 163 -7.42 1.98 -13.29
CA ASP A 163 -8.32 2.66 -12.35
C ASP A 163 -7.61 3.80 -11.63
N TYR A 164 -6.40 3.56 -11.12
CA TYR A 164 -5.54 4.59 -10.55
C TYR A 164 -5.29 5.73 -11.56
N GLN A 165 -4.83 5.42 -12.77
CA GLN A 165 -4.51 6.41 -13.80
C GLN A 165 -5.73 7.20 -14.29
N SER A 166 -6.93 6.61 -14.24
CA SER A 166 -8.17 7.26 -14.67
C SER A 166 -8.59 8.45 -13.79
N GLY A 167 -7.93 8.63 -12.63
CA GLY A 167 -8.01 9.85 -11.85
C GLY A 167 -9.42 10.19 -11.37
N ARG A 168 -10.31 9.20 -11.20
CA ARG A 168 -11.65 9.42 -10.60
C ARG A 168 -11.52 9.79 -9.12
N GLY A 169 -11.12 11.02 -8.86
CA GLY A 169 -11.43 11.80 -7.65
C GLY A 169 -10.83 11.34 -6.32
N ARG A 170 -9.74 10.57 -6.28
CA ARG A 170 -9.25 9.98 -5.01
C ARG A 170 -7.95 10.55 -4.44
N TRP A 171 -7.36 11.59 -5.04
CA TRP A 171 -6.12 12.19 -4.54
C TRP A 171 -6.36 13.65 -4.20
N ASP A 172 -5.93 14.02 -2.99
CA ASP A 172 -6.07 15.36 -2.48
C ASP A 172 -4.90 16.21 -3.03
N PRO A 173 -5.14 17.09 -4.03
CA PRO A 173 -4.09 17.83 -4.75
C PRO A 173 -3.38 18.84 -3.84
N CYS A 174 -3.94 19.10 -2.68
CA CYS A 174 -3.39 20.00 -1.67
C CYS A 174 -2.39 19.34 -0.74
N SER A 175 -2.27 18.01 -0.77
CA SER A 175 -1.27 17.27 0.01
C SER A 175 0.17 17.68 -0.37
N SER A 176 1.12 17.34 0.51
CA SER A 176 2.55 17.51 0.23
C SER A 176 3.21 16.17 -0.07
N THR A 177 2.44 15.24 -0.63
CA THR A 177 2.90 13.91 -0.97
C THR A 177 2.35 13.51 -2.34
N ARG A 178 3.16 12.84 -3.14
CA ARG A 178 2.77 12.37 -4.47
C ARG A 178 3.07 10.89 -4.63
N VAL A 179 2.16 10.19 -5.31
CA VAL A 179 2.39 8.82 -5.78
C VAL A 179 2.95 8.85 -7.21
N GLU A 180 3.99 8.07 -7.46
CA GLU A 180 4.66 7.95 -8.75
C GLU A 180 4.86 6.47 -9.12
N GLY A 181 4.85 6.14 -10.42
CA GLY A 181 5.19 4.81 -10.91
C GLY A 181 4.27 3.68 -10.44
N TYR A 182 2.97 3.94 -10.31
CA TYR A 182 1.99 2.94 -9.91
C TYR A 182 1.91 1.78 -10.91
N THR A 183 2.11 0.57 -10.42
CA THR A 183 2.00 -0.68 -11.16
C THR A 183 1.32 -1.74 -10.32
N ALA A 184 0.61 -2.66 -10.95
CA ALA A 184 -0.06 -3.76 -10.29
C ALA A 184 0.17 -5.08 -11.05
N GLN A 185 0.41 -6.15 -10.31
CA GLN A 185 0.56 -7.51 -10.81
C GLN A 185 -0.04 -8.50 -9.82
N GLY A 186 -0.27 -9.75 -10.24
CA GLY A 186 -0.85 -10.76 -9.37
C GLY A 186 -1.16 -12.07 -10.10
N GLY A 187 -1.36 -13.12 -9.31
CA GLY A 187 -1.80 -14.43 -9.77
C GLY A 187 -3.32 -14.59 -9.75
N PHE A 188 -3.79 -15.56 -10.53
CA PHE A 188 -5.21 -15.92 -10.64
C PHE A 188 -5.44 -17.38 -10.26
N TYR A 189 -6.66 -17.65 -9.81
CA TYR A 189 -7.23 -18.98 -9.77
C TYR A 189 -8.60 -18.93 -10.43
N ASP A 190 -8.75 -19.68 -11.52
CA ASP A 190 -9.84 -19.52 -12.47
C ASP A 190 -9.93 -18.06 -12.97
N ARG A 191 -11.01 -17.32 -12.65
CA ARG A 191 -11.23 -15.92 -13.05
C ARG A 191 -11.06 -14.92 -11.92
N HIS A 192 -10.61 -15.37 -10.75
CA HIS A 192 -10.48 -14.50 -9.59
C HIS A 192 -9.00 -14.28 -9.28
N PRO A 193 -8.58 -13.02 -9.01
CA PRO A 193 -7.24 -12.76 -8.50
C PRO A 193 -7.11 -13.48 -7.15
N THR A 194 -6.00 -14.16 -6.91
CA THR A 194 -5.71 -14.83 -5.62
C THR A 194 -4.65 -14.12 -4.81
N ASP A 195 -3.82 -13.35 -5.49
CA ASP A 195 -2.76 -12.57 -4.91
C ASP A 195 -2.53 -11.33 -5.74
N ALA A 196 -1.92 -10.35 -5.11
CA ALA A 196 -1.71 -9.04 -5.68
C ALA A 196 -0.46 -8.42 -5.11
N GLN A 197 0.27 -7.74 -5.98
CA GLN A 197 1.34 -6.85 -5.61
C GLN A 197 1.17 -5.54 -6.37
N ILE A 198 0.97 -4.47 -5.63
CA ILE A 198 0.90 -3.11 -6.17
C ILE A 198 2.16 -2.38 -5.72
N SER A 199 2.90 -1.80 -6.65
CA SER A 199 4.14 -1.08 -6.36
C SER A 199 4.04 0.36 -6.84
N PHE A 200 4.50 1.29 -6.01
CA PHE A 200 4.62 2.71 -6.35
C PHE A 200 5.68 3.40 -5.48
N ALA A 201 6.10 4.59 -5.88
CA ALA A 201 6.93 5.47 -5.08
C ALA A 201 6.06 6.54 -4.39
N LEU A 202 6.26 6.72 -3.09
CA LEU A 202 5.65 7.77 -2.28
C LEU A 202 6.68 8.88 -2.07
N LYS A 203 6.52 9.99 -2.80
CA LYS A 203 7.39 11.16 -2.73
C LYS A 203 6.84 12.16 -1.73
N VAL A 204 7.56 12.33 -0.62
CA VAL A 204 7.19 13.19 0.51
C VAL A 204 7.96 14.51 0.39
N TYR A 205 7.27 15.60 0.10
CA TYR A 205 7.93 16.92 -0.07
C TYR A 205 8.21 17.59 1.27
N GLU A 206 9.14 18.54 1.31
CA GLU A 206 9.48 19.28 2.54
C GLU A 206 8.44 20.33 2.93
N PHE A 207 7.73 20.89 1.95
CA PHE A 207 6.78 21.97 2.22
C PHE A 207 5.55 21.48 2.99
N GLU A 208 4.93 22.35 3.77
CA GLU A 208 3.60 22.11 4.31
C GLU A 208 2.51 22.51 3.30
N PRO A 209 1.44 21.71 3.14
CA PRO A 209 0.26 22.09 2.37
C PRO A 209 -0.19 23.52 2.66
N ARG A 210 -0.54 24.32 1.65
CA ARG A 210 -1.01 25.70 1.92
C ARG A 210 -2.45 25.74 2.42
N ARG A 211 -3.28 24.79 1.96
CA ARG A 211 -4.70 24.70 2.27
C ARG A 211 -4.97 23.53 3.21
N LEU A 212 -6.00 23.64 4.05
CA LEU A 212 -6.44 22.55 4.92
C LEU A 212 -7.14 21.45 4.10
N PRO A 213 -7.16 20.19 4.58
CA PRO A 213 -7.93 19.14 3.92
C PRO A 213 -9.43 19.50 3.86
N GLY A 214 -10.09 19.22 2.75
CA GLY A 214 -11.51 19.55 2.55
C GLY A 214 -11.82 21.02 2.28
N ALA A 215 -10.82 21.90 2.21
CA ALA A 215 -11.01 23.28 1.76
C ALA A 215 -11.44 23.32 0.28
N GLU A 216 -11.98 24.45 -0.19
CA GLU A 216 -12.32 24.62 -1.60
C GLU A 216 -11.09 24.30 -2.49
N GLY A 217 -11.27 23.40 -3.47
CA GLY A 217 -10.18 22.91 -4.32
C GLY A 217 -9.30 21.81 -3.71
N CYS A 218 -9.60 21.34 -2.49
CA CYS A 218 -8.92 20.24 -1.79
C CYS A 218 -9.97 19.18 -1.37
N PRO A 219 -10.42 18.29 -2.27
CA PRO A 219 -11.36 17.22 -1.93
C PRO A 219 -10.85 16.35 -0.76
N ARG A 220 -11.76 15.91 0.11
CA ARG A 220 -11.42 14.98 1.21
C ARG A 220 -11.14 13.57 0.70
#